data_AF-A0A430JPR5-F1
#
_entry.id   AF-A0A430JPR5-F1
#
_cell.length_a   1.000
_cell.length_b   1.000
_cell.length_c   1.000
_cell.angle_alpha   90.00
_cell.angle_beta   90.00
_cell.angle_gamma   90.00
#
_symmetry.space_group_name_H-M   'P 1'
#
loop_
_entity.id
_entity.type
_entity.pdbx_description
1 polymer ?
#
loop_
_entity_poly.entity_id
_entity_poly.type
_entity_poly.pdbx_seq_one_letter_code
_entity_poly.pdbx_strand_id
1 'polypeptide(L)' 'MNNQLIAVAREVLAREGVPEAEHVDINFSLRAVDRVTRWAVAVAIESAGGGQLTDEQICAAQTIRDLLP' A
#
# COMPACT_ATOMS: atom_id res chain seq x y z
N MET A 1 4.78 13.63 5.40
CA MET A 1 4.37 13.02 4.11
C MET A 1 4.18 11.52 4.26
N ASN A 2 5.22 10.76 4.66
CA ASN A 2 5.14 9.30 4.78
C ASN A 2 4.03 8.80 5.74
N ASN A 3 3.80 9.48 6.87
CA ASN A 3 2.70 9.12 7.80
C ASN A 3 1.31 9.23 7.16
N GLN A 4 1.10 10.14 6.20
CA GLN A 4 -0.17 10.29 5.51
C GLN A 4 -0.37 9.19 4.47
N LEU A 5 0.69 8.81 3.75
CA LEU A 5 0.63 7.71 2.78
C LEU A 5 0.41 6.34 3.46
N ILE A 6 0.96 6.14 4.67
CA ILE A 6 0.67 4.96 5.49
C ILE A 6 -0.80 4.93 5.91
N ALA A 7 -1.37 6.08 6.30
CA ALA A 7 -2.79 6.16 6.65
C ALA A 7 -3.70 5.80 5.47
N VAL A 8 -3.36 6.27 4.26
CA VAL A 8 -4.08 5.89 3.03
C VAL A 8 -3.99 4.38 2.77
N ALA A 9 -2.80 3.80 2.89
CA ALA A 9 -2.63 2.35 2.73
C ALA A 9 -3.47 1.56 3.75
N ARG A 10 -3.51 2.03 5.00
CA ARG A 10 -4.35 1.46 6.07
C ARG A 10 -5.83 1.49 5.75
N GLU A 11 -6.32 2.63 5.27
CA GLU A 11 -7.74 2.80 4.89
C GLU A 11 -8.13 1.83 3.77
N VAL A 12 -7.28 1.68 2.75
CA VAL A 12 -7.52 0.71 1.67
C VAL A 12 -7.51 -0.72 2.23
N LEU A 13 -6.50 -1.11 3.00
CA LEU A 13 -6.42 -2.46 3.57
C LEU A 13 -7.62 -2.78 4.46
N ALA A 14 -8.10 -1.82 5.26
CA ALA A 14 -9.30 -1.98 6.07
C ALA A 14 -10.56 -2.17 5.20
N ARG A 15 -10.68 -1.40 4.11
CA ARG A 15 -11.81 -1.53 3.16
C ARG A 15 -11.82 -2.88 2.44
N GLU A 16 -10.65 -3.41 2.09
CA GLU A 16 -10.49 -4.75 1.49
C GLU A 16 -10.64 -5.89 2.54
N GLY A 17 -10.88 -5.56 3.81
CA GLY A 17 -11.17 -6.54 4.86
C GLY A 17 -9.93 -7.19 5.48
N VAL A 18 -8.76 -6.56 5.40
CA VAL A 18 -7.53 -7.05 6.03
C VAL A 18 -7.64 -6.87 7.55
N PRO A 19 -7.69 -7.95 8.36
CA PRO A 19 -8.02 -7.88 9.78
C PRO A 19 -7.04 -7.04 10.63
N GLU A 20 -5.79 -6.95 10.18
CA GLU A 20 -4.70 -6.29 10.90
C GLU A 20 -4.44 -4.86 10.38
N ALA A 21 -5.36 -4.28 9.60
CA ALA A 21 -5.19 -2.96 9.00
C ALA A 21 -4.91 -1.84 10.02
N GLU A 22 -5.34 -2.01 11.27
CA GLU A 22 -5.09 -1.05 12.35
C GLU A 22 -3.63 -1.05 12.85
N HIS A 23 -2.87 -2.13 12.59
CA HIS A 23 -1.47 -2.30 12.99
C HIS A 23 -0.49 -2.19 11.82
N VAL A 24 -0.99 -1.89 10.63
CA VAL A 24 -0.17 -1.70 9.44
C VAL A 24 0.76 -0.48 9.62
N ASP A 25 2.05 -0.72 9.41
CA ASP A 25 3.10 0.29 9.32
C ASP A 25 3.81 0.21 7.95
N ILE A 26 4.92 0.95 7.77
CA ILE A 26 5.69 0.91 6.52
C ILE A 26 6.25 -0.48 6.17
N ASN A 27 6.41 -1.38 7.15
CA ASN A 27 6.98 -2.70 6.97
C ASN A 27 5.91 -3.77 6.74
N PHE A 28 4.63 -3.40 6.73
CA PHE A 28 3.54 -4.34 6.46
C PHE A 28 3.79 -5.08 5.14
N SER A 29 3.71 -6.41 5.20
CA SER A 29 4.02 -7.29 4.08
C SER A 29 2.87 -7.32 3.08
N LEU A 30 3.10 -6.81 1.89
CA LEU A 30 2.16 -6.88 0.76
C LEU A 30 2.06 -8.29 0.15
N ARG A 31 2.82 -9.25 0.66
CA ARG A 31 2.65 -10.68 0.35
C ARG A 31 1.52 -11.32 1.15
N ALA A 32 1.07 -10.68 2.23
CA ALA A 32 -0.05 -11.16 3.05
C ALA A 32 -1.43 -10.91 2.40
N VAL A 33 -1.47 -10.13 1.32
CA VAL A 33 -2.69 -9.77 0.60
C VAL A 33 -2.64 -10.27 -0.85
N ASP A 34 -3.81 -10.39 -1.47
CA ASP A 34 -3.89 -10.74 -2.89
C ASP A 34 -3.38 -9.61 -3.80
N ARG A 35 -3.24 -9.92 -5.09
CA ARG A 35 -2.70 -8.98 -6.09
C ARG A 35 -3.61 -7.77 -6.33
N VAL A 36 -4.93 -7.94 -6.24
CA VAL A 36 -5.90 -6.85 -6.45
C VAL A 36 -5.82 -5.87 -5.29
N THR A 37 -5.78 -6.37 -4.05
CA THR A 37 -5.59 -5.56 -2.84
C THR A 37 -4.26 -4.79 -2.90
N ARG A 38 -3.18 -5.45 -3.32
CA ARG A 38 -1.87 -4.78 -3.51
C ARG A 38 -1.96 -3.62 -4.51
N TRP A 39 -2.62 -3.85 -5.64
CA TRP A 39 -2.85 -2.82 -6.66
C TRP A 39 -3.69 -1.66 -6.13
N ALA A 40 -4.75 -1.95 -5.37
CA ALA A 40 -5.59 -0.92 -4.75
C ALA A 40 -4.77 -0.03 -3.80
N VAL A 41 -3.86 -0.61 -3.02
CA VAL A 41 -2.94 0.14 -2.14
C VAL A 41 -2.00 1.02 -2.95
N ALA A 42 -1.36 0.47 -3.99
CA ALA A 42 -0.42 1.21 -4.84
C ALA A 42 -1.09 2.44 -5.48
N VAL A 43 -2.26 2.25 -6.11
CA VAL A 43 -3.01 3.33 -6.77
C VAL A 43 -3.42 4.43 -5.78
N ALA A 44 -3.80 4.05 -4.56
CA ALA A 44 -4.15 5.02 -3.53
C ALA A 44 -2.94 5.83 -3.06
N ILE A 45 -1.77 5.19 -2.90
CA ILE A 45 -0.52 5.86 -2.56
C ILE A 45 -0.07 6.80 -3.69
N GLU A 46 -0.14 6.38 -4.95
CA GLU A 46 0.14 7.24 -6.12
C GLU A 46 -0.75 8.49 -6.10
N SER A 47 -2.06 8.29 -5.93
CA SER A 47 -3.06 9.36 -5.91
C SER A 47 -2.81 10.37 -4.78
N ALA A 48 -2.33 9.91 -3.62
CA ALA A 48 -2.07 10.76 -2.47
C ALA A 48 -0.67 11.39 -2.47
N GLY A 49 0.34 10.72 -3.04
CA GLY A 49 1.74 11.13 -3.04
C GLY A 49 2.19 11.90 -4.28
N GLY A 50 1.41 11.85 -5.37
CA GLY A 50 1.75 12.51 -6.64
C GLY A 50 2.87 11.83 -7.43
N GLY A 51 3.24 10.60 -7.06
CA GLY A 51 4.20 9.76 -7.79
C GLY A 51 3.50 8.76 -8.72
N GLN A 52 4.25 8.17 -9.64
CA GLN A 52 3.82 7.04 -10.46
C GLN A 52 4.68 5.81 -10.17
N LEU A 53 4.02 4.67 -10.03
CA LEU A 53 4.58 3.35 -9.87
C LEU A 53 4.28 2.55 -11.13
N THR A 54 5.30 1.95 -11.71
CA THR A 54 5.10 1.01 -12.83
C THR A 54 4.52 -0.30 -12.32
N ASP A 55 3.85 -1.05 -13.20
CA ASP A 55 3.37 -2.41 -12.92
C ASP A 55 4.48 -3.30 -12.33
N GLU A 56 5.71 -3.15 -12.82
CA GLU A 56 6.87 -3.90 -12.33
C GLU A 56 7.23 -3.52 -10.89
N GLN A 57 7.20 -2.23 -10.54
CA GLN A 57 7.41 -1.76 -9.17
C GLN A 57 6.31 -2.28 -8.23
N ILE A 58 5.04 -2.20 -8.64
CA ILE A 58 3.90 -2.70 -7.86
C ILE A 58 4.02 -4.22 -7.65
N CYS A 59 4.44 -4.96 -8.67
CA CYS A 59 4.61 -6.41 -8.59
C CYS A 59 5.81 -6.81 -7.71
N ALA A 60 6.90 -6.04 -7.75
CA ALA A 60 8.12 -6.29 -6.98
C ALA A 60 8.01 -5.86 -5.50
N ALA A 61 7.11 -4.92 -5.19
CA ALA A 61 6.92 -4.39 -3.84
C ALA A 61 6.62 -5.50 -2.83
N GLN A 62 7.42 -5.56 -1.76
CA GLN A 62 7.28 -6.51 -0.66
C GLN A 62 6.57 -5.89 0.52
N THR A 63 6.74 -4.59 0.72
CA THR A 63 6.21 -3.82 1.84
C THR A 63 5.59 -2.51 1.37
N ILE A 64 4.80 -1.86 2.24
CA ILE A 64 4.27 -0.51 1.96
C ILE A 64 5.41 0.48 1.68
N ARG A 65 6.55 0.35 2.36
CA ARG A 65 7.74 1.18 2.12
C ARG A 65 8.17 1.18 0.66
N ASP A 66 8.07 0.04 -0.02
CA ASP A 66 8.49 -0.11 -1.41
C ASP A 66 7.57 0.64 -2.40
N LEU A 67 6.37 1.03 -1.96
CA LEU A 67 5.40 1.79 -2.74
C LEU A 67 5.48 3.31 -2.46
N LEU A 68 6.28 3.74 -1.47
CA LEU A 68 6.40 5.17 -1.15
C LEU A 68 7.37 5.86 -2.12
N PRO A 69 7.08 7.10 -2.57
CA PRO A 69 7.97 7.90 -3.41
C PRO A 69 9.22 8.41 -2.67
#